data_AF-A0A940CKG6-F1
#
_entry.id   AF-A0A940CKG6-F1
#
_cell.length_a   1.000
_cell.length_b   1.000
_cell.length_c   1.000
_cell.angle_alpha   90.00
_cell.angle_beta   90.00
_cell.angle_gamma   90.00
#
_symmetry.space_group_name_H-M   'P 1'
#
loop_
_entity.id
_entity.type
_entity.pdbx_description
1 polymer ?
#
loop_
_entity_poly.entity_id
_entity_poly.type
_entity_poly.pdbx_seq_one_letter_code
_entity_poly.pdbx_strand_id
1 'polypeptide(L)'
;MFKEIYKVVYFIIILLFFYLLFTIYLSEENIKKIKKNRVHIENSFKDYLSNLPILENDTNDVITYNSSEFLEKKIKKRKFWELLKKNE
;
A
#
# COMPACT_ATOMS: atom_id res chain seq x y z
N MET A 1 17.56 -22.60 38.07
CA MET A 1 18.18 -22.44 36.74
C MET A 1 17.36 -23.04 35.60
N PHE A 2 16.75 -24.23 35.72
CA PHE A 2 15.93 -24.83 34.65
C PHE A 2 14.65 -24.06 34.29
N LYS A 3 14.04 -23.35 35.24
CA LYS A 3 12.82 -22.55 34.99
C LYS A 3 13.03 -21.34 34.08
N GLU A 4 14.26 -20.92 33.77
CA GLU A 4 14.53 -19.77 32.89
C GLU A 4 15.11 -20.21 31.53
N ILE A 5 15.56 -21.47 31.40
CA ILE A 5 16.19 -22.02 30.20
C ILE A 5 15.29 -21.93 28.97
N TYR A 6 13.97 -22.03 29.14
CA TYR A 6 13.03 -21.91 28.03
C TYR A 6 13.12 -20.55 27.33
N LYS A 7 13.41 -19.45 28.06
CA LYS A 7 13.57 -18.11 27.48
C LYS A 7 14.77 -18.05 26.55
N VAL A 8 15.88 -18.68 26.96
CA VAL A 8 17.10 -18.80 26.15
C VAL A 8 16.85 -19.65 24.91
N VAL A 9 16.13 -20.77 25.06
CA VAL A 9 15.75 -21.62 23.92
C VAL A 9 14.88 -20.85 22.92
N TYR A 10 13.87 -20.11 23.38
CA TYR A 10 13.04 -19.28 22.49
C TYR A 10 13.86 -18.20 21.78
N PHE A 11 14.80 -17.56 22.48
CA PHE A 11 15.69 -16.59 21.87
C PHE A 11 16.55 -17.20 20.77
N ILE A 12 17.11 -18.39 20.99
CA ILE A 12 17.89 -19.13 19.98
C ILE A 12 17.01 -19.51 18.78
N ILE A 13 15.78 -19.96 19.01
CA ILE A 13 14.84 -20.29 17.93
C ILE A 13 14.55 -19.05 17.06
N ILE A 14 14.34 -17.89 17.68
CA ILE A 14 14.10 -16.63 16.95
C ILE A 14 15.33 -16.26 16.12
N LEU A 15 16.53 -16.35 16.68
CA LEU A 15 17.76 -16.08 15.93
C LEU A 15 17.95 -17.05 14.77
N LEU A 16 17.68 -18.34 14.98
CA LEU A 16 17.76 -19.35 13.94
C LEU A 16 16.73 -19.08 12.83
N PHE A 17 15.52 -18.68 13.19
CA PHE A 17 14.49 -18.32 12.22
C PHE A 17 14.96 -17.18 11.31
N PHE A 18 15.48 -16.09 11.87
CA PHE A 18 16.00 -14.98 11.06
C PHE A 18 17.21 -15.39 10.23
N TYR A 19 18.13 -16.18 10.79
CA TYR A 19 19.28 -16.71 10.06
C TYR A 19 18.86 -17.50 8.82
N LEU A 20 17.91 -18.43 8.97
CA LEU A 20 17.36 -19.20 7.85
C LEU A 20 16.65 -18.29 6.85
N LEU A 21 15.86 -17.33 7.34
CA LEU A 21 15.13 -16.38 6.50
C LEU A 21 16.08 -15.58 5.62
N PHE A 22 17.13 -15.00 6.19
CA PHE A 22 18.16 -14.27 5.44
C PHE A 22 18.91 -15.19 4.47
N THR A 23 19.30 -16.39 4.91
CA THR A 23 20.03 -17.34 4.06
C THR A 23 19.21 -17.72 2.83
N ILE A 24 17.92 -18.02 3.00
CA ILE A 24 17.04 -18.39 1.89
C ILE A 24 16.73 -17.19 1.00
N TYR A 25 16.38 -16.04 1.58
CA TYR A 25 16.02 -14.86 0.79
C TYR A 25 17.19 -14.27 0.00
N LEU A 26 18.38 -14.21 0.62
CA LEU A 26 19.61 -13.67 0.02
C LEU A 26 20.38 -14.73 -0.79
N SER A 27 19.91 -15.98 -0.84
CA SER A 27 20.53 -17.01 -1.67
C SER A 27 20.57 -16.57 -3.13
N GLU A 28 21.67 -16.89 -3.81
CA GLU A 28 21.79 -16.61 -5.24
C GLU A 28 20.66 -17.24 -6.05
N GLU A 29 20.20 -18.42 -5.64
CA GLU A 29 19.10 -19.14 -6.30
C GLU A 29 17.81 -18.33 -6.23
N ASN A 30 17.45 -17.82 -5.05
CA ASN A 30 16.26 -16.99 -4.90
C ASN A 30 16.38 -15.67 -5.66
N ILE A 31 17.56 -15.02 -5.61
CA ILE A 31 17.82 -13.79 -6.37
C ILE A 31 17.69 -14.03 -7.88
N LYS A 32 18.27 -15.12 -8.40
CA LYS A 32 18.15 -15.52 -9.82
C LYS A 32 16.70 -15.79 -10.20
N LYS A 33 15.94 -16.49 -9.34
CA LYS A 33 14.51 -16.77 -9.54
C LYS A 33 13.69 -15.49 -9.60
N ILE A 34 13.90 -14.56 -8.67
CA ILE A 34 13.22 -13.26 -8.65
C ILE A 34 13.54 -12.47 -9.93
N LYS A 35 14.81 -12.40 -10.33
CA LYS A 35 15.22 -11.68 -11.54
C LYS A 35 14.56 -12.28 -12.80
N LYS A 36 14.56 -13.61 -12.93
CA LYS A 36 13.91 -14.30 -14.05
C LYS A 36 12.40 -14.00 -14.10
N ASN A 37 11.73 -14.04 -12.95
CA ASN A 37 10.30 -13.76 -12.88
C ASN A 37 9.98 -12.30 -13.25
N ARG A 38 10.77 -11.34 -12.77
CA ARG A 38 10.61 -9.92 -13.11
C ARG A 38 10.81 -9.66 -14.60
N VAL A 39 11.84 -10.23 -15.22
CA VAL A 39 12.07 -10.10 -16.66
C VAL A 39 10.92 -10.70 -17.46
N HIS A 40 10.38 -11.84 -17.03
CA HIS A 40 9.23 -12.45 -17.70
C HIS A 40 8.00 -11.54 -17.64
N ILE A 41 7.67 -11.00 -16.47
CA ILE A 41 6.57 -10.06 -16.28
C ILE A 41 6.79 -8.79 -17.11
N GLU A 42 8.01 -8.24 -17.12
CA GLU A 42 8.32 -7.03 -17.91
C GLU A 42 8.07 -7.26 -19.39
N ASN A 43 8.48 -8.41 -19.93
CA ASN A 43 8.24 -8.76 -21.33
C ASN A 43 6.74 -8.89 -21.62
N SER A 44 5.99 -9.60 -20.77
CA SER A 44 4.53 -9.68 -20.90
C SER A 44 3.87 -8.30 -20.83
N PHE A 45 4.32 -7.45 -19.90
CA PHE A 45 3.76 -6.11 -19.73
C PHE A 45 4.06 -5.21 -20.93
N LYS A 46 5.23 -5.33 -21.57
CA LYS A 46 5.53 -4.63 -22.82
C LYS A 46 4.59 -5.04 -23.95
N ASP A 47 4.30 -6.33 -24.09
CA ASP A 47 3.35 -6.83 -25.10
C ASP A 47 1.92 -6.34 -24.84
N TYR A 48 1.50 -6.25 -23.57
CA TYR A 48 0.19 -5.70 -23.21
C TYR A 48 0.13 -4.18 -23.43
N LEU A 49 1.17 -3.43 -23.02
CA LEU A 49 1.24 -1.98 -23.20
C LEU A 49 1.29 -1.58 -24.67
N SER A 50 1.98 -2.34 -25.53
CA SER A 50 2.00 -2.06 -26.97
C SER A 50 0.61 -2.16 -27.61
N ASN A 51 -0.29 -2.94 -27.00
CA ASN A 51 -1.66 -3.11 -27.46
C ASN A 51 -2.66 -2.17 -26.76
N LEU A 52 -2.20 -1.35 -25.81
CA LEU A 52 -3.06 -0.44 -25.06
C LEU A 52 -3.21 0.87 -25.85
N PRO A 53 -4.43 1.24 -26.27
CA PRO A 53 -4.64 2.52 -26.93
C PRO A 53 -4.35 3.65 -25.95
N ILE A 54 -3.56 4.63 -26.39
CA ILE A 54 -3.37 5.88 -25.64
C ILE A 54 -4.68 6.67 -25.78
N LEU A 55 -5.35 6.94 -24.66
CA LEU A 55 -6.52 7.81 -24.67
C LEU A 55 -6.05 9.26 -24.85
N GLU A 56 -6.56 9.92 -25.88
CA GLU A 56 -6.35 11.36 -26.00
C GLU A 56 -7.04 12.10 -24.86
N ASN A 57 -6.51 13.28 -24.52
CA ASN A 57 -7.09 14.10 -23.48
C ASN A 57 -8.48 14.58 -23.88
N ASP A 58 -9.52 14.00 -23.27
CA ASP A 58 -10.92 14.38 -23.47
C ASP A 58 -11.37 15.47 -22.48
N THR A 59 -10.43 16.05 -21.70
CA THR A 59 -10.74 17.08 -20.70
C THR A 59 -10.77 18.51 -21.28
N ASN A 60 -10.83 18.68 -22.60
CA ASN A 60 -11.11 19.98 -23.19
C ASN A 60 -12.61 20.27 -22.99
N ASP A 61 -12.93 21.44 -22.43
CA ASP A 61 -14.31 21.90 -22.20
C ASP A 61 -15.16 21.04 -21.24
N VAL A 62 -14.52 20.26 -20.34
CA VAL A 62 -15.26 19.64 -19.23
C VAL A 62 -15.93 20.73 -18.42
N ILE A 63 -17.23 20.56 -18.23
CA ILE A 63 -18.04 21.44 -17.39
C ILE A 63 -17.44 21.39 -15.99
N THR A 64 -16.74 22.46 -15.61
CA THR A 64 -16.30 22.64 -14.23
C THR A 64 -17.54 22.85 -13.39
N TYR A 65 -17.81 21.91 -12.47
CA TYR A 65 -18.91 22.06 -11.54
C TYR A 65 -18.68 23.31 -10.71
N ASN A 66 -19.45 24.37 -10.96
CA ASN A 66 -19.41 25.61 -10.19
C ASN A 66 -20.01 25.37 -8.79
N SER A 67 -19.20 24.76 -7.92
CA SER A 67 -19.58 24.43 -6.55
C SER A 67 -19.74 25.65 -5.66
N SER A 68 -19.15 26.80 -6.04
CA SER A 68 -19.11 28.00 -5.21
C SER A 68 -20.50 28.53 -4.87
N GLU A 69 -21.41 28.59 -5.84
CA GLU A 69 -22.75 29.15 -5.64
C GLU A 69 -23.73 28.16 -4.97
N PHE A 70 -23.47 26.85 -5.08
CA PHE A 70 -24.33 25.80 -4.54
C PHE A 70 -23.94 25.39 -3.11
N LEU A 71 -22.65 25.47 -2.76
CA LEU A 71 -22.14 25.21 -1.42
C LEU A 71 -22.73 26.20 -0.41
N GLU A 72 -22.73 27.50 -0.71
CA GLU A 72 -23.27 28.50 0.22
C GLU A 72 -24.79 28.37 0.43
N LYS A 73 -25.56 28.06 -0.62
CA LYS A 73 -27.02 27.98 -0.56
C LYS A 73 -27.54 26.66 0.04
N LYS A 74 -26.80 25.54 -0.04
CA LYS A 74 -27.26 24.22 0.42
C LYS A 74 -26.63 23.68 1.69
N ILE A 75 -25.55 24.27 2.21
CA ILE A 75 -25.00 23.83 3.49
C ILE A 75 -25.94 24.25 4.62
N LYS A 76 -26.82 23.33 5.04
CA LYS A 76 -27.51 23.44 6.34
C LYS A 76 -26.43 23.56 7.41
N LYS A 77 -26.40 24.69 8.13
CA LYS A 77 -25.52 24.91 9.28
C LYS A 77 -25.70 23.76 10.27
N ARG A 78 -24.71 22.89 10.38
CA ARG A 78 -24.76 21.74 11.30
C ARG A 78 -24.33 22.20 12.68
N LYS A 79 -25.24 22.11 13.64
CA LYS A 79 -25.01 22.44 15.05
C LYS A 79 -24.24 21.35 15.79
N PHE A 80 -23.46 20.53 15.08
CA PHE A 80 -22.71 19.42 15.67
C PHE A 80 -21.80 19.90 16.81
N TRP A 81 -21.14 21.04 16.61
CA TRP A 81 -20.28 21.65 17.63
C TRP A 81 -21.05 22.24 18.82
N GLU A 82 -22.34 22.57 18.66
CA GLU A 82 -23.18 23.00 19.79
C GLU A 82 -23.46 21.84 20.74
N LEU A 83 -23.49 20.59 20.25
CA LEU A 83 -23.67 19.39 21.08
C LEU A 83 -22.46 19.10 22.00
N LEU A 84 -21.29 19.60 21.62
CA LEU A 84 -20.04 19.41 22.36
C LEU A 84 -19.79 20.54 23.37
N LYS A 85 -20.60 21.61 23.34
CA LYS A 85 -20.57 22.61 24.40
C LYS A 85 -21.20 21.99 25.62
N LYS A 86 -20.38 21.65 26.60
CA LYS A 86 -20.83 21.23 27.93
C LYS A 86 -21.63 22.40 28.53
N ASN A 87 -22.83 22.14 29.00
CA ASN A 87 -23.59 23.13 29.77
C ASN A 87 -22.76 23.46 31.01
N GLU A 88 -22.26 24.70 31.10
CA GLU A 88 -21.94 25.31 32.39
C GLU A 88 -23.25 25.60 33.13
#